data_AF-A0A4Q3YC46-F1
#
_entry.id   AF-A0A4Q3YC46-F1
#
_cell.length_a   1.000
_cell.length_b   1.000
_cell.length_c   1.000
_cell.angle_alpha   90.00
_cell.angle_beta   90.00
_cell.angle_gamma   90.00
#
_symmetry.space_group_name_H-M   'P 1'
#
loop_
_entity.id
_entity.type
_entity.pdbx_description
1 polymer ?
#
loop_
_entity_poly.entity_id
_entity_poly.type
_entity_poly.pdbx_seq_one_letter_code
_entity_poly.pdbx_strand_id
1 'polypeptide(L)'
;STNTPVIADGGIKFSGDFAKALAGGASSAMMGSMLAGTEEAPGEVFLYEGRAYKDYRGMGSLGAMGRGSADRYFQKDVAQQKLVPEGIEGQVPFKGPVAPILHQMSGGLRAAMGYVGAKTVSELHEKAKFIQITGAGLRESHVHDVKMTREAPNYSLPTG
;
A
#
# COMPACT_ATOMS: atom_id res chain seq x y z
N SER A 1 -22.75 -12.85 12.04
CA SER A 1 -21.76 -11.78 11.81
C SER A 1 -22.53 -10.49 11.56
N THR A 2 -22.02 -9.35 12.01
CA THR A 2 -22.60 -8.05 11.66
C THR A 2 -22.31 -7.77 10.18
N ASN A 3 -23.34 -7.43 9.40
CA ASN A 3 -23.25 -7.12 7.96
C ASN A 3 -22.63 -5.73 7.70
N THR A 4 -21.60 -5.38 8.48
CA THR A 4 -20.99 -4.05 8.46
C THR A 4 -19.71 -4.13 7.63
N PRO A 5 -19.60 -3.38 6.52
CA PRO A 5 -18.38 -3.35 5.71
C PRO A 5 -17.16 -2.86 6.51
N VAL A 6 -16.00 -3.44 6.24
CA VAL A 6 -14.73 -3.06 6.87
C VAL A 6 -13.71 -2.65 5.80
N ILE A 7 -12.93 -1.62 6.10
CA ILE A 7 -11.82 -1.14 5.26
C ILE A 7 -10.51 -1.68 5.82
N ALA A 8 -9.74 -2.40 5.01
CA ALA A 8 -8.36 -2.75 5.34
C ALA A 8 -7.45 -1.53 5.05
N ASP A 9 -6.97 -0.87 6.10
CA ASP A 9 -6.15 0.33 5.99
C ASP A 9 -4.69 0.06 6.34
N GLY A 10 -3.80 0.31 5.38
CA GLY A 10 -2.35 0.17 5.53
C GLY A 10 -1.78 -1.21 5.16
N GLY A 11 -0.48 -1.24 4.90
CA GLY A 11 0.29 -2.49 4.72
C GLY A 11 0.23 -3.14 3.33
N ILE A 12 -0.63 -2.68 2.42
CA ILE A 12 -0.72 -3.19 1.04
C ILE A 12 0.47 -2.72 0.22
N LYS A 13 1.35 -3.66 -0.15
CA LYS A 13 2.54 -3.40 -0.96
C LYS A 13 2.38 -3.91 -2.39
N PHE A 14 1.59 -4.96 -2.59
CA PHE A 14 1.36 -5.58 -3.89
C PHE A 14 -0.14 -5.86 -4.13
N SER A 15 -0.53 -6.11 -5.38
CA SER A 15 -1.89 -6.52 -5.72
C SER A 15 -2.31 -7.82 -5.02
N GLY A 16 -1.36 -8.72 -4.73
CA GLY A 16 -1.59 -9.90 -3.91
C GLY A 16 -1.97 -9.59 -2.46
N ASP A 17 -1.43 -8.53 -1.85
CA ASP A 17 -1.81 -8.11 -0.50
C ASP A 17 -3.24 -7.55 -0.49
N PHE A 18 -3.60 -6.79 -1.54
CA PHE A 18 -4.98 -6.31 -1.73
C PHE A 18 -5.96 -7.48 -1.87
N ALA A 19 -5.60 -8.50 -2.66
CA ALA A 19 -6.41 -9.71 -2.78
C ALA A 19 -6.55 -10.46 -1.44
N LYS A 20 -5.46 -10.59 -0.68
CA LYS A 20 -5.48 -11.22 0.66
C LYS A 20 -6.33 -10.43 1.66
N ALA A 21 -6.27 -9.09 1.64
CA ALA A 21 -7.07 -8.25 2.52
C ALA A 21 -8.57 -8.44 2.26
N LEU A 22 -8.99 -8.46 0.99
CA LEU A 22 -10.37 -8.74 0.63
C LEU A 22 -10.74 -10.17 1.00
N ALA A 23 -9.95 -11.17 0.63
CA ALA A 23 -10.18 -12.56 0.98
C ALA A 23 -10.25 -12.80 2.51
N GLY A 24 -9.57 -12.00 3.30
CA GLY A 24 -9.63 -12.01 4.77
C GLY A 24 -10.88 -11.38 5.37
N GLY A 25 -11.82 -10.89 4.55
CA GLY A 25 -13.12 -10.37 4.98
C GLY A 25 -13.29 -8.85 4.85
N ALA A 26 -12.27 -8.11 4.42
CA ALA A 26 -12.45 -6.69 4.14
C ALA A 26 -13.33 -6.47 2.90
N SER A 27 -14.15 -5.42 2.92
CA SER A 27 -14.99 -5.03 1.79
C SER A 27 -14.26 -4.12 0.81
N SER A 28 -13.29 -3.35 1.32
CA SER A 28 -12.44 -2.46 0.54
C SER A 28 -11.09 -2.28 1.23
N ALA A 29 -10.15 -1.63 0.56
CA ALA A 29 -8.86 -1.30 1.13
C ALA A 29 -8.46 0.16 0.89
N MET A 30 -7.71 0.72 1.83
CA MET A 30 -7.11 2.05 1.74
C MET A 30 -5.61 1.92 1.48
N MET A 31 -5.10 2.70 0.53
CA MET A 31 -3.73 2.61 0.05
C MET A 31 -3.06 3.99 0.01
N GLY A 32 -2.11 4.21 0.91
CA GLY A 32 -1.30 5.44 0.95
C GLY A 32 -0.08 5.37 0.03
N SER A 33 0.96 4.63 0.46
CA SER A 33 2.26 4.54 -0.23
C SER A 33 2.18 4.04 -1.69
N MET A 34 1.19 3.21 -2.00
CA MET A 34 0.94 2.74 -3.37
C MET A 34 0.64 3.92 -4.32
N LEU A 35 -0.13 4.92 -3.84
CA LEU A 35 -0.64 6.04 -4.64
C LEU A 35 0.18 7.33 -4.45
N ALA A 36 0.97 7.43 -3.38
CA ALA A 36 1.70 8.66 -3.02
C ALA A 36 2.61 9.22 -4.12
N GLY A 37 3.21 8.37 -4.95
CA GLY A 37 4.11 8.78 -6.03
C GLY A 37 3.42 9.15 -7.34
N THR A 38 2.09 9.18 -7.38
CA THR A 38 1.33 9.43 -8.62
C THR A 38 1.26 10.90 -8.97
N GLU A 39 1.00 11.19 -10.24
CA GLU A 39 0.79 12.56 -10.73
C GLU A 39 -0.34 13.27 -9.98
N GLU A 40 -1.43 12.55 -9.73
CA GLU A 40 -2.65 13.04 -9.08
C GLU A 40 -2.50 13.22 -7.55
N ALA A 41 -1.48 12.58 -6.95
CA ALA A 41 -1.19 12.80 -5.53
C ALA A 41 -0.72 14.24 -5.29
N PRO A 42 -0.99 14.84 -4.11
CA PRO A 42 -0.47 16.17 -3.79
C PRO A 42 1.06 16.19 -3.70
N GLY A 43 1.66 17.38 -3.84
CA GLY A 43 3.12 17.58 -3.80
C GLY A 43 3.76 17.67 -5.19
N GLU A 44 4.92 18.31 -5.26
CA GLU A 44 5.66 18.49 -6.51
C GLU A 44 6.58 17.30 -6.80
N VAL A 45 6.83 17.07 -8.09
CA VAL A 45 7.83 16.10 -8.53
C VAL A 45 9.19 16.80 -8.53
N PHE A 46 10.17 16.22 -7.86
CA PHE A 46 11.54 16.74 -7.82
C PHE A 46 12.55 15.69 -8.28
N LEU A 47 13.70 16.15 -8.75
CA LEU A 47 14.80 15.29 -9.19
C LEU A 47 15.79 15.10 -8.04
N TYR A 48 16.10 13.84 -7.72
CA TYR A 48 17.12 13.47 -6.74
C TYR A 48 17.97 12.35 -7.32
N GLU A 49 19.29 12.55 -7.38
CA GLU A 49 20.27 11.59 -7.95
C GLU A 49 19.87 11.07 -9.35
N GLY A 50 19.32 11.95 -10.19
CA GLY A 50 18.91 11.62 -11.55
C GLY A 50 17.61 10.82 -11.68
N ARG A 51 16.85 10.64 -10.59
CA ARG A 51 15.53 10.00 -10.57
C ARG A 51 14.46 10.96 -10.05
N ALA A 52 13.24 10.78 -10.53
CA ALA A 52 12.09 11.59 -10.12
C ALA A 52 11.42 11.01 -8.87
N TYR A 53 11.11 11.88 -7.91
CA TYR A 53 10.46 11.54 -6.63
C TYR A 53 9.31 12.51 -6.31
N LYS A 54 8.44 12.12 -5.38
CA LYS A 54 7.47 12.99 -4.70
C LYS A 54 7.62 12.89 -3.18
N ASP A 55 7.31 13.98 -2.49
CA ASP A 55 7.25 14.01 -1.04
C ASP A 55 6.12 13.13 -0.52
N TYR A 56 6.42 12.29 0.47
CA TYR A 56 5.46 11.47 1.18
C TYR A 56 5.69 11.57 2.68
N ARG A 57 4.65 11.93 3.42
CA ARG A 57 4.71 12.01 4.87
C ARG A 57 3.57 11.25 5.52
N GLY A 58 3.88 10.51 6.57
CA GLY A 58 2.88 9.97 7.46
C GLY A 58 2.16 11.10 8.19
N MET A 59 0.86 10.96 8.45
CA MET A 59 0.10 11.99 9.16
C MET A 59 0.62 12.20 10.60
N GLY A 60 1.36 11.25 11.17
CA GLY A 60 2.01 11.34 12.49
C GLY A 60 3.43 11.89 12.44
N SER A 61 3.88 12.41 11.30
CA SER A 61 5.15 13.11 11.18
C SER A 61 5.10 14.51 11.82
N LEU A 62 6.25 15.03 12.23
CA LEU A 62 6.34 16.35 12.86
C LEU A 62 5.76 17.47 11.97
N GLY A 63 6.07 17.46 10.67
CA GLY A 63 5.58 18.47 9.74
C GLY A 63 4.10 18.34 9.40
N ALA A 64 3.52 17.13 9.49
CA ALA A 64 2.06 16.96 9.41
C ALA A 64 1.38 17.42 10.71
N MET A 65 1.92 17.01 11.87
CA MET A 65 1.33 17.33 13.18
C MET A 65 1.39 18.82 13.48
N GLY A 66 2.49 19.49 13.14
CA GLY A 66 2.61 20.95 13.22
C GLY A 66 1.62 21.70 12.34
N ARG A 67 1.00 21.05 11.36
CA ARG A 67 -0.06 21.59 10.48
C ARG A 67 -1.46 21.08 10.82
N GLY A 68 -1.65 20.49 12.01
CA GLY A 68 -2.97 20.18 12.56
C GLY A 68 -3.39 18.72 12.52
N SER A 69 -2.52 17.78 12.12
CA SER A 69 -2.84 16.35 12.25
C SER A 69 -2.64 15.79 13.68
N ALA A 70 -2.09 16.60 14.60
CA ALA A 70 -1.79 16.19 15.98
C ALA A 70 -3.01 15.68 16.77
N ASP A 71 -4.22 16.17 16.45
CA ASP A 71 -5.48 15.72 17.09
C ASP A 71 -5.74 14.23 16.85
N ARG A 72 -5.38 13.71 15.67
CA ARG A 72 -5.50 12.27 15.35
C ARG A 72 -4.58 11.38 16.20
N TYR A 73 -3.54 11.96 16.78
CA TYR A 73 -2.55 11.28 17.62
C TYR A 73 -2.69 11.69 19.09
N PHE A 74 -3.81 12.32 19.47
CA PHE A 74 -4.08 12.76 20.84
C PHE A 74 -3.04 13.76 21.39
N GLN A 75 -2.38 14.53 20.51
CA GLN A 75 -1.32 15.47 20.83
C GLN A 75 -1.69 16.94 20.53
N LYS A 76 -2.98 17.25 20.44
CA LYS A 76 -3.50 18.57 20.06
C LYS A 76 -2.99 19.73 20.94
N ASP A 77 -2.91 19.52 22.25
CA ASP A 77 -2.51 20.53 23.24
C ASP A 77 -1.01 20.47 23.61
N VAL A 78 -0.24 19.62 22.90
CA VAL A 78 1.19 19.47 23.13
C VAL A 78 1.95 20.56 22.34
N ALA A 79 2.84 21.28 23.02
CA ALA A 79 3.71 22.26 22.36
C ALA A 79 4.49 21.58 21.22
N GLN A 80 4.63 22.24 20.07
CA GLN A 80 5.24 21.64 18.86
C GLN A 80 6.61 20.99 19.10
N GLN A 81 7.43 21.55 19.99
CA GLN A 81 8.76 21.03 20.35
C GLN A 81 8.73 19.73 21.16
N LYS A 82 7.57 19.34 21.70
CA LYS A 82 7.35 18.15 22.53
C LYS A 82 6.51 17.08 21.83
N LEU A 83 6.18 17.29 20.55
CA LEU A 83 5.44 16.29 19.78
C LEU A 83 6.27 15.01 19.65
N VAL A 84 5.64 13.86 19.89
CA VAL A 84 6.21 12.54 19.69
C VAL A 84 5.73 12.02 18.34
N PRO A 85 6.59 11.94 17.31
CA PRO A 85 6.17 11.50 15.99
C PRO A 85 5.94 9.98 15.94
N GLU A 86 4.79 9.58 15.41
CA GLU A 86 4.43 8.19 15.09
C GLU A 86 4.54 7.89 13.58
N GLY A 87 4.96 8.89 12.80
CA GLY A 87 5.17 8.77 11.36
C GLY A 87 6.46 9.46 10.91
N ILE A 88 6.96 9.04 9.76
CA ILE A 88 8.15 9.63 9.13
C ILE A 88 7.78 10.49 7.93
N GLU A 89 8.69 11.40 7.59
CA GLU A 89 8.70 12.12 6.32
C GLU A 89 9.75 11.47 5.43
N GLY A 90 9.45 11.33 4.15
CA GLY A 90 10.36 10.75 3.19
C GLY A 90 9.94 11.05 1.77
N GLN A 91 10.61 10.39 0.83
CA GLN A 91 10.32 10.52 -0.59
C GLN A 91 9.95 9.17 -1.17
N VAL A 92 9.02 9.16 -2.11
CA VAL A 92 8.63 7.98 -2.88
C VAL A 92 8.98 8.19 -4.34
N PRO A 93 9.42 7.14 -5.07
CA PRO A 93 9.66 7.26 -6.51
C PRO A 93 8.41 7.77 -7.23
N PHE A 94 8.59 8.64 -8.21
CA PHE A 94 7.51 9.07 -9.09
C PHE A 94 7.01 7.88 -9.91
N LYS A 95 5.70 7.66 -9.89
CA LYS A 95 5.04 6.47 -10.48
C LYS A 95 4.24 6.79 -11.75
N GLY A 96 4.18 8.06 -12.16
CA GLY A 96 3.35 8.51 -13.27
C GLY A 96 1.86 8.59 -12.90
N PRO A 97 0.95 8.49 -13.89
CA PRO A 97 -0.49 8.55 -13.66
C PRO A 97 -1.00 7.40 -12.78
N VAL A 98 -2.10 7.62 -12.07
CA VAL A 98 -2.70 6.62 -11.17
C VAL A 98 -3.36 5.46 -11.92
N ALA A 99 -3.85 5.69 -13.14
CA ALA A 99 -4.67 4.73 -13.87
C ALA A 99 -3.97 3.39 -14.15
N PRO A 100 -2.71 3.32 -14.62
CA PRO A 100 -1.97 2.06 -14.75
C PRO A 100 -1.82 1.29 -13.44
N ILE A 101 -1.62 1.98 -12.32
CA ILE A 101 -1.50 1.35 -10.99
C ILE A 101 -2.82 0.70 -10.61
N LEU A 102 -3.94 1.41 -10.73
CA LEU A 102 -5.27 0.85 -10.45
C LEU A 102 -5.59 -0.32 -11.37
N HIS A 103 -5.19 -0.24 -12.65
CA HIS A 103 -5.32 -1.34 -13.58
C HIS A 103 -4.57 -2.58 -13.10
N GLN A 104 -3.30 -2.46 -12.68
CA GLN A 104 -2.52 -3.58 -12.14
C GLN A 104 -3.11 -4.13 -10.83
N MET A 105 -3.57 -3.27 -9.93
CA MET A 105 -4.20 -3.68 -8.67
C MET A 105 -5.49 -4.47 -8.92
N SER A 106 -6.34 -3.96 -9.82
CA SER A 106 -7.58 -4.64 -10.20
C SER A 106 -7.32 -5.94 -10.97
N GLY A 107 -6.30 -5.98 -11.83
CA GLY A 107 -5.89 -7.18 -12.57
C GLY A 107 -5.40 -8.28 -11.64
N GLY A 108 -4.56 -7.94 -10.65
CA GLY A 108 -4.09 -8.91 -9.65
C GLY A 108 -5.22 -9.46 -8.78
N LEU A 109 -6.17 -8.61 -8.36
CA LEU A 109 -7.36 -9.07 -7.64
C LEU A 109 -8.19 -10.03 -8.49
N ARG A 110 -8.44 -9.71 -9.77
CA ARG A 110 -9.20 -10.57 -10.69
C ARG A 110 -8.51 -11.92 -10.89
N ALA A 111 -7.19 -11.93 -11.04
CA ALA A 111 -6.41 -13.17 -11.13
C ALA A 111 -6.56 -14.03 -9.87
N ALA A 112 -6.43 -13.43 -8.68
CA ALA A 112 -6.62 -14.13 -7.41
C ALA A 112 -8.05 -14.70 -7.25
N MET A 113 -9.06 -13.91 -7.59
CA MET A 113 -10.46 -14.38 -7.62
C MET A 113 -10.65 -15.54 -8.59
N GLY A 114 -9.97 -15.52 -9.74
CA GLY A 114 -9.94 -16.62 -10.70
C GLY A 114 -9.37 -17.92 -10.11
N TYR A 115 -8.22 -17.84 -9.40
CA TYR A 115 -7.61 -19.00 -8.73
C TYR A 115 -8.50 -19.57 -7.62
N VAL A 116 -9.21 -18.73 -6.87
CA VAL A 116 -10.15 -19.15 -5.81
C VAL A 116 -11.48 -19.66 -6.39
N GLY A 117 -11.80 -19.32 -7.64
CA GLY A 117 -13.09 -19.63 -8.26
C GLY A 117 -14.24 -18.76 -7.73
N ALA A 118 -13.95 -17.50 -7.39
CA ALA A 118 -14.91 -16.52 -6.88
C ALA A 118 -15.30 -15.50 -7.97
N LYS A 119 -16.60 -15.32 -8.22
CA LYS A 119 -17.12 -14.34 -9.19
C LYS A 119 -17.35 -12.96 -8.59
N THR A 120 -17.54 -12.90 -7.27
CA THR A 120 -17.81 -11.68 -6.51
C THR A 120 -16.91 -11.61 -5.28
N VAL A 121 -16.79 -10.43 -4.67
CA VAL A 121 -16.04 -10.27 -3.42
C VAL A 121 -16.69 -11.07 -2.28
N SER A 122 -18.02 -11.16 -2.25
CA SER A 122 -18.75 -12.02 -1.29
C SER A 122 -18.38 -13.49 -1.47
N GLU A 123 -18.33 -14.00 -2.70
CA GLU A 123 -17.86 -15.36 -2.96
C GLU A 123 -16.38 -15.54 -2.57
N LEU A 124 -15.56 -14.51 -2.72
CA LEU A 124 -14.16 -14.56 -2.29
C LEU A 124 -14.05 -14.71 -0.77
N HIS A 125 -14.89 -14.00 0.00
CA HIS A 125 -14.97 -14.16 1.46
C HIS A 125 -15.37 -15.57 1.87
N GLU A 126 -16.30 -16.19 1.14
CA GLU A 126 -16.81 -17.52 1.47
C GLU A 126 -15.85 -18.65 1.06
N LYS A 127 -15.18 -18.51 -0.08
CA LYS A 127 -14.40 -19.58 -0.72
C LYS A 127 -12.92 -19.54 -0.37
N ALA A 128 -12.37 -18.36 -0.06
CA ALA A 128 -10.95 -18.23 0.17
C ALA A 128 -10.48 -19.06 1.38
N LYS A 129 -9.37 -19.77 1.21
CA LYS A 129 -8.69 -20.49 2.27
C LYS A 129 -7.23 -20.07 2.29
N PHE A 130 -6.71 -19.87 3.49
CA PHE A 130 -5.33 -19.47 3.70
C PHE A 130 -4.50 -20.64 4.22
N ILE A 131 -3.25 -20.66 3.81
CA ILE A 131 -2.20 -21.47 4.42
C ILE A 131 -1.15 -20.54 5.00
N GLN A 132 -0.71 -20.82 6.22
CA GLN A 132 0.41 -20.10 6.82
C GLN A 132 1.71 -20.63 6.23
N ILE A 133 2.55 -19.71 5.74
CA ILE A 133 3.87 -20.01 5.20
C ILE A 133 4.97 -19.52 6.15
N THR A 134 6.15 -20.12 6.04
CA THR A 134 7.35 -19.65 6.76
C THR A 134 8.02 -18.51 5.99
N GLY A 135 9.03 -17.86 6.60
CA GLY A 135 9.85 -16.88 5.90
C GLY A 135 10.58 -17.44 4.68
N ALA A 136 10.89 -18.74 4.65
CA ALA A 136 11.44 -19.40 3.47
C ALA A 136 10.41 -19.47 2.34
N GLY A 137 9.15 -19.83 2.64
CA GLY A 137 8.06 -19.80 1.67
C GLY A 137 7.76 -18.40 1.14
N LEU A 138 7.96 -17.36 1.94
CA LEU A 138 7.86 -15.97 1.47
C LEU A 138 8.94 -15.64 0.44
N ARG A 139 10.20 -16.06 0.67
CA ARG A 139 11.28 -15.88 -0.32
C ARG A 139 11.00 -16.64 -1.62
N GLU A 140 10.50 -17.86 -1.51
CA GLU A 140 10.08 -18.67 -2.67
C GLU A 140 8.94 -18.01 -3.45
N SER A 141 8.04 -17.29 -2.78
CA SER A 141 6.92 -16.60 -3.44
C SER A 141 7.35 -15.36 -4.25
N HIS A 142 8.52 -14.80 -3.94
CA HIS A 142 9.10 -13.68 -4.68
C HIS A 142 9.97 -14.19 -5.83
N VAL A 143 10.29 -13.32 -6.81
CA VAL A 143 11.30 -13.65 -7.82
C VAL A 143 12.61 -13.97 -7.11
N HIS A 144 13.10 -15.19 -7.27
CA HIS A 144 14.34 -15.70 -6.70
C HIS A 144 15.17 -16.42 -7.78
N ASP A 145 16.48 -16.52 -7.56
CA ASP A 145 17.45 -17.22 -8.41
C ASP A 145 17.55 -16.75 -9.88
N VAL A 146 17.02 -15.57 -10.21
CA VAL A 146 17.11 -14.94 -11.53
C VAL A 146 17.42 -13.45 -11.41
N LYS A 147 18.31 -12.93 -12.27
CA LYS A 147 18.58 -11.49 -12.38
C LYS A 147 17.49 -10.82 -13.22
N MET A 148 16.67 -9.98 -12.61
CA MET A 148 15.71 -9.16 -13.35
C MET A 148 16.44 -8.17 -14.27
N THR A 149 16.16 -8.23 -15.57
CA THR A 149 16.75 -7.35 -16.58
C THR A 149 15.85 -6.17 -16.95
N ARG A 150 14.54 -6.29 -16.63
CA ARG A 150 13.52 -5.25 -16.79
C ARG A 150 12.52 -5.36 -15.64
N GLU A 151 12.10 -4.22 -15.09
CA GLU A 151 11.08 -4.19 -14.05
C GLU A 151 9.69 -4.43 -14.64
N ALA A 152 8.88 -5.22 -13.94
CA ALA A 152 7.49 -5.44 -14.30
C ALA A 152 6.61 -4.34 -13.68
N PRO A 153 5.55 -3.86 -14.37
CA PRO A 153 4.71 -2.76 -13.87
C PRO A 153 4.01 -3.01 -12.53
N ASN A 154 3.88 -4.28 -12.12
CA ASN A 154 3.20 -4.72 -10.90
C ASN A 154 4.15 -5.32 -9.85
N TYR A 155 5.46 -5.33 -10.10
CA TYR A 155 6.43 -5.96 -9.22
C TYR A 155 7.72 -5.15 -9.15
N SER A 156 7.87 -4.46 -8.02
CA SER A 156 9.08 -3.76 -7.61
C SER A 156 9.39 -4.19 -6.18
N LEU A 157 10.58 -4.73 -5.96
CA LEU A 157 11.08 -4.95 -4.60
C LEU A 157 11.54 -3.61 -4.04
N PRO A 158 11.27 -3.29 -2.77
CA PRO A 158 11.90 -2.16 -2.12
C PRO A 158 13.42 -2.30 -2.27
N THR A 159 14.07 -1.33 -2.90
CA THR A 159 15.53 -1.21 -2.83
C THR A 159 15.84 -0.63 -1.45
N GLY A 160 16.26 -1.49 -0.52
CA GLY A 160 16.61 -1.13 0.85
C GLY A 160 16.54 -2.33 1.77
#